data_AF-A0A069SCE6-F1
#
_entry.id   AF-A0A069SCE6-F1
#
_cell.length_a   1.000
_cell.length_b   1.000
_cell.length_c   1.000
_cell.angle_alpha   90.00
_cell.angle_beta   90.00
_cell.angle_gamma   90.00
#
_symmetry.space_group_name_H-M   'P 1'
#
loop_
_entity.id
_entity.type
_entity.pdbx_description
1 polymer ?
#
loop_
_entity_poly.entity_id
_entity_poly.type
_entity_poly.pdbx_seq_one_letter_code
_entity_poly.pdbx_strand_id
1 'polypeptide(L)'
;MKTTFKFAGLSALLFGQSLCLLAQTAWHNPAADSLLPIQGRAWNAETGKAYQRLPQRAEQLVRKPVWDLSLQTAGLYVKFYTNAPQIQVKYQVTGGFSMPHMPATGVSGVDLYTMDCNGQQYWCAANYQFGDTVRYTYNDLTYRNTHDKGNEFTLYLPLYNGVKSLQIGVPKGSRFDFVRPSVEKPVVIYGTSIAQGACASRPGMAWTNILQRKLDMPVVNLGFSGNGQLDEGFFKLLAEVDAAMYVIDCMPNMTNDRVGLIRPRLEKGIRILRSKSKAPILLVEHDGYMGFYASDKKGKEFRKTNE
;
A
#
# COMPACT_ATOMS: atom_id res chain seq x y z
N MET A 1 87.88 -8.88 31.23
CA MET A 1 87.27 -9.19 29.92
C MET A 1 85.80 -8.78 29.97
N LYS A 2 85.38 -7.92 29.03
CA LYS A 2 84.01 -7.41 28.92
C LYS A 2 83.12 -8.48 28.29
N THR A 3 81.95 -8.76 28.87
CA THR A 3 80.86 -9.47 28.18
C THR A 3 79.55 -8.77 28.47
N THR A 4 79.05 -8.11 27.42
CA THR A 4 77.82 -7.32 27.37
C THR A 4 76.67 -8.24 27.01
N PHE A 5 75.65 -8.37 27.87
CA PHE A 5 74.38 -9.01 27.49
C PHE A 5 73.42 -7.94 26.95
N LYS A 6 73.03 -8.07 25.67
CA LYS A 6 71.95 -7.27 25.07
C LYS A 6 70.62 -7.98 25.30
N PHE A 7 69.71 -7.36 26.04
CA PHE A 7 68.29 -7.71 26.02
C PHE A 7 67.62 -6.92 24.88
N ALA A 8 67.12 -7.63 23.87
CA ALA A 8 66.20 -7.06 22.89
C ALA A 8 64.77 -7.32 23.37
N GLY A 9 64.10 -6.28 23.85
CA GLY A 9 62.68 -6.32 24.20
C GLY A 9 61.81 -6.36 22.95
N LEU A 10 60.97 -7.38 22.84
CA LEU A 10 59.98 -7.51 21.77
C LEU A 10 58.70 -6.76 22.20
N SER A 11 58.53 -5.53 21.71
CA SER A 11 57.28 -4.78 21.91
C SER A 11 56.21 -5.29 20.94
N ALA A 12 55.31 -6.13 21.44
CA ALA A 12 54.11 -6.53 20.70
C ALA A 12 53.08 -5.39 20.74
N LEU A 13 52.99 -4.61 19.65
CA LEU A 13 51.91 -3.68 19.39
C LEU A 13 50.62 -4.46 19.09
N LEU A 14 49.75 -4.59 20.09
CA LEU A 14 48.37 -5.04 19.91
C LEU A 14 47.57 -3.92 19.22
N PHE A 15 47.50 -3.97 17.89
CA PHE A 15 46.49 -3.23 17.13
C PHE A 15 45.12 -3.82 17.47
N GLY A 16 44.38 -3.16 18.36
CA GLY A 16 42.97 -3.43 18.60
C GLY A 16 42.16 -3.10 17.34
N GLN A 17 41.98 -4.07 16.46
CA GLN A 17 40.97 -3.99 15.41
C GLN A 17 39.60 -3.98 16.11
N SER A 18 38.98 -2.81 16.17
CA SER A 18 37.56 -2.70 16.49
C SER A 18 36.79 -3.39 15.36
N LEU A 19 36.48 -4.66 15.56
CA LEU A 19 35.52 -5.38 14.75
C LEU A 19 34.17 -4.68 14.94
N CYS A 20 33.78 -3.84 14.00
CA CYS A 20 32.39 -3.44 13.84
C CYS A 20 31.59 -4.71 13.56
N LEU A 21 31.04 -5.34 14.61
CA LEU A 21 30.01 -6.35 14.50
C LEU A 21 28.83 -5.70 13.77
N LEU A 22 28.68 -5.99 12.48
CA LEU A 22 27.45 -5.67 11.76
C LEU A 22 26.31 -6.33 12.54
N ALA A 23 25.42 -5.52 13.11
CA ALA A 23 24.27 -6.02 13.85
C ALA A 23 23.47 -6.95 12.92
N GLN A 24 23.36 -8.22 13.32
CA GLN A 24 22.59 -9.23 12.58
C GLN A 24 21.14 -8.72 12.39
N THR A 25 20.53 -8.91 11.22
CA THR A 25 19.14 -8.48 10.98
C THR A 25 18.15 -9.57 11.41
N ALA A 26 17.14 -9.22 12.20
CA ALA A 26 15.97 -10.04 12.46
C ALA A 26 14.88 -9.74 11.40
N TRP A 27 14.41 -10.77 10.69
CA TRP A 27 13.46 -10.64 9.58
C TRP A 27 12.06 -11.15 9.96
N HIS A 28 11.05 -10.34 9.70
CA HIS A 28 9.65 -10.60 10.00
C HIS A 28 8.83 -10.68 8.70
N ASN A 29 7.99 -11.70 8.55
CA ASN A 29 7.15 -11.90 7.37
C ASN A 29 5.67 -11.66 7.72
N PRO A 30 5.03 -10.59 7.22
CA PRO A 30 3.63 -10.29 7.49
C PRO A 30 2.67 -11.43 7.11
N ALA A 31 2.92 -12.11 5.99
CA ALA A 31 2.06 -13.20 5.52
C ALA A 31 2.20 -14.49 6.35
N ALA A 32 3.29 -14.65 7.11
CA ALA A 32 3.49 -15.83 7.97
C ALA A 32 2.96 -15.62 9.40
N ASP A 33 2.64 -14.38 9.76
CA ASP A 33 2.23 -14.04 11.12
C ASP A 33 0.78 -14.46 11.41
N SER A 34 0.54 -14.96 12.64
CA SER A 34 -0.77 -15.38 13.11
C SER A 34 -1.81 -14.25 13.19
N LEU A 35 -1.36 -12.99 13.28
CA LEU A 35 -2.24 -11.82 13.32
C LEU A 35 -2.83 -11.45 11.97
N LEU A 36 -2.29 -11.99 10.86
CA LEU A 36 -2.60 -11.58 9.49
C LEU A 36 -2.58 -10.03 9.33
N PRO A 37 -1.44 -9.37 9.60
CA PRO A 37 -1.30 -7.92 9.72
C PRO A 37 -1.39 -7.12 8.41
N ILE A 38 -1.78 -7.77 7.30
CA ILE A 38 -2.01 -7.11 6.02
C ILE A 38 -3.37 -6.41 6.07
N GLN A 39 -3.35 -5.09 5.93
CA GLN A 39 -4.52 -4.20 6.07
C GLN A 39 -4.89 -3.54 4.73
N GLY A 40 -5.97 -2.77 4.70
CA GLY A 40 -6.43 -2.07 3.49
C GLY A 40 -7.27 -2.93 2.52
N ARG A 41 -7.81 -4.06 2.99
CA ARG A 41 -8.69 -4.96 2.21
C ARG A 41 -9.89 -5.44 3.04
N ALA A 42 -10.97 -5.81 2.34
CA ALA A 42 -12.25 -6.13 2.97
C ALA A 42 -12.41 -7.60 3.42
N TRP A 43 -11.79 -8.55 2.73
CA TRP A 43 -12.01 -10.00 2.98
C TRP A 43 -10.83 -10.68 3.68
N ASN A 44 -10.28 -10.04 4.72
CA ASN A 44 -9.05 -10.48 5.40
C ASN A 44 -9.02 -11.97 5.78
N ALA A 45 -10.11 -12.48 6.37
CA ALA A 45 -10.19 -13.88 6.79
C ALA A 45 -10.18 -14.85 5.60
N GLU A 46 -10.85 -14.50 4.50
CA GLU A 46 -10.94 -15.33 3.29
C GLU A 46 -9.65 -15.26 2.47
N THR A 47 -9.05 -14.07 2.34
CA THR A 47 -7.79 -13.87 1.60
C THR A 47 -6.57 -14.44 2.33
N GLY A 48 -6.59 -14.43 3.67
CA GLY A 48 -5.54 -15.01 4.49
C GLY A 48 -4.16 -14.41 4.21
N LYS A 49 -3.22 -15.27 3.80
CA LYS A 49 -1.78 -14.95 3.68
C LYS A 49 -1.39 -14.29 2.34
N ALA A 50 -2.30 -14.22 1.37
CA ALA A 50 -1.99 -13.65 0.06
C ALA A 50 -1.99 -12.12 0.08
N TYR A 51 -1.26 -11.48 -0.84
CA TYR A 51 -1.27 -10.02 -1.02
C TYR A 51 -2.19 -9.63 -2.19
N GLN A 52 -3.51 -9.71 -1.98
CA GLN A 52 -4.52 -9.38 -2.99
C GLN A 52 -5.70 -8.64 -2.38
N ARG A 53 -6.45 -7.94 -3.24
CA ARG A 53 -7.54 -7.04 -2.85
C ARG A 53 -8.92 -7.71 -2.84
N LEU A 54 -9.10 -8.76 -3.64
CA LEU A 54 -10.33 -9.55 -3.70
C LEU A 54 -10.11 -10.98 -3.18
N PRO A 55 -11.14 -11.65 -2.64
CA PRO A 55 -11.06 -13.04 -2.25
C PRO A 55 -11.02 -13.97 -3.48
N GLN A 56 -10.50 -15.20 -3.33
CA GLN A 56 -10.31 -16.12 -4.45
C GLN A 56 -11.59 -16.39 -5.25
N ARG A 57 -12.73 -16.57 -4.57
CA ARG A 57 -14.02 -16.83 -5.24
C ARG A 57 -14.45 -15.70 -6.19
N ALA A 58 -13.93 -14.48 -6.01
CA ALA A 58 -14.26 -13.35 -6.86
C ALA A 58 -13.79 -13.54 -8.30
N GLU A 59 -12.79 -14.40 -8.56
CA GLU A 59 -12.30 -14.72 -9.90
C GLU A 59 -13.42 -15.14 -10.86
N GLN A 60 -14.42 -15.86 -10.36
CA GLN A 60 -15.58 -16.32 -11.15
C GLN A 60 -16.72 -15.30 -11.22
N LEU A 61 -16.67 -14.25 -10.40
CA LEU A 61 -17.72 -13.24 -10.26
C LEU A 61 -17.44 -11.95 -11.03
N VAL A 62 -16.17 -11.69 -11.34
CA VAL A 62 -15.71 -10.46 -11.99
C VAL A 62 -15.09 -10.74 -13.35
N ARG A 63 -15.00 -9.70 -14.19
CA ARG A 63 -14.33 -9.80 -15.48
C ARG A 63 -12.84 -10.08 -15.27
N LYS A 64 -12.23 -10.89 -16.14
CA LYS A 64 -10.79 -11.25 -16.07
C LYS A 64 -9.85 -10.06 -15.84
N PRO A 65 -10.00 -8.89 -16.52
CA PRO A 65 -9.14 -7.74 -16.24
C PRO A 65 -9.28 -7.17 -14.81
N VAL A 66 -10.48 -7.22 -14.22
CA VAL A 66 -10.71 -6.79 -12.82
C VAL A 66 -10.02 -7.76 -11.87
N TRP A 67 -10.14 -9.07 -12.12
CA TRP A 67 -9.46 -10.09 -11.34
C TRP A 67 -7.93 -9.92 -11.39
N ASP A 68 -7.35 -9.78 -12.57
CA ASP A 68 -5.89 -9.62 -12.74
C ASP A 68 -5.36 -8.39 -12.00
N LEU A 69 -6.09 -7.27 -12.08
CA LEU A 69 -5.77 -6.04 -11.34
C LEU A 69 -5.95 -6.20 -9.83
N SER A 70 -6.85 -7.08 -9.37
CA SER A 70 -7.07 -7.33 -7.93
C SER A 70 -5.89 -8.04 -7.25
N LEU A 71 -5.03 -8.70 -8.02
CA LEU A 71 -3.80 -9.34 -7.53
C LEU A 71 -2.67 -8.31 -7.27
N GLN A 72 -2.88 -7.05 -7.65
CA GLN A 72 -1.99 -5.94 -7.32
C GLN A 72 -2.36 -5.33 -5.96
N THR A 73 -1.38 -4.73 -5.28
CA THR A 73 -1.49 -4.39 -3.85
C THR A 73 -1.89 -2.95 -3.54
N ALA A 74 -2.56 -2.25 -4.48
CA ALA A 74 -2.98 -0.87 -4.28
C ALA A 74 -3.78 -0.67 -2.99
N GLY A 75 -3.34 0.27 -2.15
CA GLY A 75 -4.00 0.58 -0.87
C GLY A 75 -3.77 -0.45 0.23
N LEU A 76 -3.07 -1.57 -0.02
CA LEU A 76 -2.65 -2.46 1.04
C LEU A 76 -1.50 -1.87 1.82
N TYR A 77 -1.48 -2.14 3.12
CA TYR A 77 -0.41 -1.69 4.01
C TYR A 77 -0.20 -2.66 5.18
N VAL A 78 0.94 -2.54 5.84
CA VAL A 78 1.24 -3.26 7.09
C VAL A 78 1.61 -2.23 8.15
N LYS A 79 0.94 -2.30 9.31
CA LYS A 79 1.29 -1.51 10.50
C LYS A 79 2.11 -2.34 11.47
N PHE A 80 3.11 -1.74 12.10
CA PHE A 80 3.96 -2.39 13.11
C PHE A 80 4.59 -1.36 14.04
N TYR A 81 4.97 -1.79 15.24
CA TYR A 81 5.77 -1.03 16.18
C TYR A 81 7.21 -1.52 16.18
N THR A 82 8.17 -0.59 16.25
CA THR A 82 9.56 -0.95 16.49
C THR A 82 10.36 0.20 17.11
N ASN A 83 11.36 -0.17 17.92
CA ASN A 83 12.42 0.73 18.39
C ASN A 83 13.74 0.45 17.63
N ALA A 84 13.65 0.19 16.32
CA ALA A 84 14.79 -0.06 15.43
C ALA A 84 15.25 1.20 14.67
N PRO A 85 16.58 1.53 14.65
CA PRO A 85 17.03 2.82 14.13
C PRO A 85 17.19 2.75 12.62
N GLN A 86 17.06 1.55 12.11
CA GLN A 86 17.05 1.19 10.71
C GLN A 86 15.94 0.17 10.49
N ILE A 87 15.19 0.35 9.42
CA ILE A 87 14.26 -0.66 8.91
C ILE A 87 14.70 -1.03 7.50
N GLN A 88 14.76 -2.33 7.23
CA GLN A 88 14.99 -2.86 5.89
C GLN A 88 13.72 -3.55 5.40
N VAL A 89 13.41 -3.42 4.12
CA VAL A 89 12.30 -4.12 3.49
C VAL A 89 12.84 -4.80 2.26
N LYS A 90 12.55 -6.09 2.11
CA LYS A 90 12.87 -6.84 0.90
C LYS A 90 11.66 -7.64 0.42
N TYR A 91 11.42 -7.61 -0.87
CA TYR A 91 10.24 -8.23 -1.47
C TYR A 91 10.44 -8.57 -2.93
N GLN A 92 9.58 -9.44 -3.44
CA GLN A 92 9.52 -9.79 -4.85
C GLN A 92 8.18 -9.40 -5.42
N VAL A 93 8.20 -8.84 -6.62
CA VAL A 93 6.99 -8.41 -7.35
C VAL A 93 6.60 -9.41 -8.43
N THR A 94 5.38 -9.27 -8.97
CA THR A 94 4.84 -10.22 -9.96
C THR A 94 5.07 -9.78 -11.41
N GLY A 95 5.18 -8.49 -11.69
CA GLY A 95 5.33 -7.91 -13.03
C GLY A 95 6.45 -6.89 -13.13
N GLY A 96 6.46 -6.14 -14.24
CA GLY A 96 7.48 -5.12 -14.53
C GLY A 96 7.52 -3.97 -13.53
N PHE A 97 8.68 -3.32 -13.40
CA PHE A 97 8.88 -2.34 -12.33
C PHE A 97 8.16 -1.01 -12.54
N SER A 98 7.98 -0.57 -13.78
CA SER A 98 7.44 0.76 -14.14
C SER A 98 6.48 0.68 -15.32
N MET A 99 5.79 1.79 -15.58
CA MET A 99 4.98 2.00 -16.78
C MET A 99 5.50 3.26 -17.50
N PRO A 100 5.25 3.45 -18.81
CA PRO A 100 5.73 4.62 -19.55
C PRO A 100 5.37 5.98 -18.90
N HIS A 101 4.26 6.03 -18.17
CA HIS A 101 3.73 7.24 -17.53
C HIS A 101 3.81 7.19 -15.99
N MET A 102 4.39 6.13 -15.39
CA MET A 102 4.42 5.97 -13.93
C MET A 102 5.77 5.40 -13.47
N PRO A 103 6.47 6.07 -12.53
CA PRO A 103 7.81 5.68 -12.12
C PRO A 103 7.82 4.34 -11.37
N ALA A 104 8.97 3.67 -11.34
CA ALA A 104 9.13 2.39 -10.67
C ALA A 104 8.75 2.43 -9.18
N THR A 105 9.05 3.56 -8.52
CA THR A 105 8.69 3.81 -7.12
C THR A 105 7.18 3.87 -6.89
N GLY A 106 6.39 4.31 -7.87
CA GLY A 106 4.92 4.32 -7.79
C GLY A 106 4.31 2.95 -8.12
N VAL A 107 4.78 2.34 -9.21
CA VAL A 107 4.23 1.06 -9.69
C VAL A 107 4.58 -0.08 -8.75
N SER A 108 5.86 -0.17 -8.35
CA SER A 108 6.45 -1.35 -7.69
C SER A 108 7.14 -1.02 -6.36
N GLY A 109 7.21 0.24 -5.95
CA GLY A 109 7.86 0.65 -4.71
C GLY A 109 7.03 0.36 -3.45
N VAL A 110 7.65 0.53 -2.30
CA VAL A 110 6.98 0.64 -0.99
C VAL A 110 7.21 2.04 -0.41
N ASP A 111 6.40 2.43 0.55
CA ASP A 111 6.49 3.76 1.16
C ASP A 111 6.20 3.70 2.66
N LEU A 112 7.07 4.29 3.48
CA LEU A 112 7.01 4.17 4.94
C LEU A 112 6.67 5.51 5.59
N TYR A 113 5.75 5.45 6.55
CA TYR A 113 5.39 6.55 7.42
C TYR A 113 5.53 6.15 8.87
N THR A 114 5.90 7.09 9.73
CA THR A 114 5.92 6.96 11.20
C THR A 114 4.90 7.90 11.81
N MET A 115 4.29 7.51 12.92
CA MET A 115 3.38 8.37 13.69
C MET A 115 4.02 8.78 15.02
N ASP A 116 3.94 10.06 15.36
CA ASP A 116 4.36 10.55 16.69
C ASP A 116 3.23 10.45 17.73
N CYS A 117 3.55 10.81 18.98
CA CYS A 117 2.63 10.75 20.11
C CYS A 117 1.44 11.72 20.00
N ASN A 118 1.47 12.69 19.09
CA ASN A 118 0.37 13.62 18.81
C ASN A 118 -0.51 13.14 17.65
N GLY A 119 -0.24 11.95 17.09
CA GLY A 119 -0.95 11.43 15.93
C GLY A 119 -0.48 12.01 14.59
N GLN A 120 0.60 12.81 14.58
CA GLN A 120 1.13 13.38 13.35
C GLN A 120 1.95 12.33 12.61
N GLN A 121 1.66 12.18 11.32
CA GLN A 121 2.33 11.25 10.42
C GLN A 121 3.49 11.94 9.70
N TYR A 122 4.64 11.28 9.63
CA TYR A 122 5.85 11.74 8.94
C TYR A 122 6.32 10.71 7.94
N TRP A 123 6.78 11.17 6.78
CA TRP A 123 7.36 10.32 5.76
C TRP A 123 8.79 9.90 6.14
N CYS A 124 9.14 8.63 5.92
CA CYS A 124 10.48 8.10 6.11
C CYS A 124 11.15 7.92 4.74
N ALA A 125 12.21 8.70 4.47
CA ALA A 125 12.99 8.55 3.25
C ALA A 125 13.80 7.24 3.26
N ALA A 126 13.87 6.57 2.11
CA ALA A 126 14.63 5.34 1.94
C ALA A 126 15.65 5.45 0.81
N ASN A 127 16.73 4.69 0.95
CA ASN A 127 17.53 4.24 -0.17
C ASN A 127 16.89 2.96 -0.73
N TYR A 128 16.83 2.80 -2.05
CA TYR A 128 16.20 1.64 -2.66
C TYR A 128 16.95 1.12 -3.88
N GLN A 129 16.77 -0.18 -4.13
CA GLN A 129 17.34 -0.89 -5.28
C GLN A 129 16.27 -1.81 -5.87
N PHE A 130 16.00 -1.65 -7.16
CA PHE A 130 15.15 -2.56 -7.93
C PHE A 130 16.00 -3.67 -8.57
N GLY A 131 15.48 -4.89 -8.56
CA GLY A 131 16.10 -6.11 -9.07
C GLY A 131 15.24 -7.31 -8.70
N ASP A 132 15.75 -8.54 -8.88
CA ASP A 132 15.02 -9.78 -8.58
C ASP A 132 14.39 -9.80 -7.18
N THR A 133 15.08 -9.18 -6.22
CA THR A 133 14.54 -8.80 -4.92
C THR A 133 14.67 -7.30 -4.77
N VAL A 134 13.53 -6.60 -4.71
CA VAL A 134 13.49 -5.18 -4.44
C VAL A 134 13.84 -4.95 -2.98
N ARG A 135 14.69 -3.94 -2.71
CA ARG A 135 15.16 -3.60 -1.37
C ARG A 135 14.94 -2.13 -1.09
N TYR A 136 14.46 -1.83 0.12
CA TYR A 136 14.37 -0.48 0.69
C TYR A 136 15.05 -0.48 2.05
N THR A 137 15.85 0.54 2.31
CA THR A 137 16.52 0.74 3.61
C THR A 137 16.23 2.14 4.11
N TYR A 138 15.59 2.22 5.28
CA TYR A 138 15.27 3.44 6.00
C TYR A 138 16.29 3.56 7.14
N ASN A 139 17.17 4.56 7.09
CA ASN A 139 18.23 4.79 8.07
C ASN A 139 17.88 5.95 9.00
N ASP A 140 18.65 6.09 10.07
CA ASP A 140 18.64 7.25 10.98
C ASP A 140 17.25 7.56 11.55
N LEU A 141 16.45 6.52 11.78
CA LEU A 141 15.13 6.63 12.38
C LEU A 141 15.26 6.95 13.86
N THR A 142 14.56 7.99 14.30
CA THR A 142 14.54 8.42 15.71
C THR A 142 13.24 7.99 16.37
N TYR A 143 13.32 7.33 17.53
CA TYR A 143 12.13 7.10 18.35
C TYR A 143 11.75 8.38 19.06
N ARG A 144 10.53 8.81 18.83
CA ARG A 144 9.95 9.98 19.52
C ARG A 144 8.90 9.56 20.52
N ASN A 145 8.30 8.38 20.33
CA ASN A 145 7.37 7.83 21.29
C ASN A 145 8.13 7.28 22.51
N THR A 146 7.67 7.67 23.69
CA THR A 146 8.31 7.36 24.98
C THR A 146 7.90 6.01 25.55
N HIS A 147 6.96 5.31 24.91
CA HIS A 147 6.58 3.96 25.30
C HIS A 147 7.58 2.92 24.79
N ASP A 148 7.66 1.80 25.51
CA ASP A 148 8.58 0.68 25.27
C ASP A 148 8.44 0.01 23.89
N LYS A 149 7.33 0.25 23.16
CA LYS A 149 7.14 -0.27 21.80
C LYS A 149 7.95 0.45 20.70
N GLY A 150 8.49 1.63 20.95
CA GLY A 150 9.10 2.49 19.92
C GLY A 150 8.05 3.26 19.10
N ASN A 151 8.28 3.54 17.82
CA ASN A 151 7.28 4.27 17.01
C ASN A 151 6.29 3.31 16.32
N GLU A 152 5.08 3.79 16.02
CA GLU A 152 4.19 3.12 15.06
C GLU A 152 4.63 3.48 13.64
N PHE A 153 4.74 2.46 12.78
CA PHE A 153 5.03 2.60 11.37
C PHE A 153 3.92 2.02 10.50
N THR A 154 3.67 2.66 9.36
CA THR A 154 2.80 2.18 8.29
C THR A 154 3.61 2.03 7.00
N LEU A 155 3.74 0.79 6.51
CA LEU A 155 4.37 0.46 5.23
C LEU A 155 3.30 0.23 4.16
N TYR A 156 3.17 1.16 3.21
CA TYR A 156 2.29 1.02 2.04
C TYR A 156 2.95 0.16 0.96
N LEU A 157 2.14 -0.70 0.35
CA LEU A 157 2.56 -1.66 -0.68
C LEU A 157 2.42 -1.10 -2.11
N PRO A 158 3.03 -1.73 -3.12
CA PRO A 158 2.97 -1.29 -4.52
C PRO A 158 1.56 -1.01 -5.06
N LEU A 159 1.42 0.02 -5.90
CA LEU A 159 0.13 0.44 -6.45
C LEU A 159 -0.30 -0.36 -7.70
N TYR A 160 0.66 -0.75 -8.53
CA TYR A 160 0.40 -1.35 -9.85
C TYR A 160 1.16 -2.66 -10.05
N ASN A 161 1.55 -3.31 -8.96
CA ASN A 161 2.23 -4.60 -8.99
C ASN A 161 1.74 -5.50 -7.85
N GLY A 162 1.85 -6.80 -8.02
CA GLY A 162 1.59 -7.78 -6.96
C GLY A 162 2.84 -8.03 -6.12
N VAL A 163 2.65 -8.51 -4.90
CA VAL A 163 3.73 -8.89 -3.97
C VAL A 163 3.70 -10.39 -3.76
N LYS A 164 4.79 -11.09 -4.12
CA LYS A 164 4.94 -12.54 -3.93
C LYS A 164 5.44 -12.90 -2.54
N SER A 165 6.42 -12.14 -2.07
CA SER A 165 7.07 -12.32 -0.77
C SER A 165 7.46 -10.95 -0.23
N LEU A 166 7.40 -10.78 1.09
CA LEU A 166 7.74 -9.53 1.78
C LEU A 166 8.35 -9.88 3.13
N GLN A 167 9.47 -9.25 3.46
CA GLN A 167 10.08 -9.31 4.78
C GLN A 167 10.48 -7.92 5.23
N ILE A 168 10.23 -7.63 6.51
CA ILE A 168 10.62 -6.41 7.20
C ILE A 168 11.73 -6.78 8.19
N GLY A 169 12.88 -6.15 8.05
CA GLY A 169 14.09 -6.42 8.80
C GLY A 169 14.39 -5.29 9.76
N VAL A 170 14.76 -5.64 10.99
CA VAL A 170 15.26 -4.72 12.01
C VAL A 170 16.57 -5.26 12.62
N PRO A 171 17.44 -4.43 13.21
CA PRO A 171 18.62 -4.91 13.92
C PRO A 171 18.21 -5.86 15.05
N LYS A 172 18.90 -6.99 15.17
CA LYS A 172 18.65 -7.99 16.23
C LYS A 172 18.75 -7.34 17.60
N GLY A 173 17.77 -7.65 18.47
CA GLY A 173 17.61 -7.01 19.76
C GLY A 173 16.67 -5.80 19.74
N SER A 174 16.37 -5.24 18.57
CA SER A 174 15.26 -4.28 18.44
C SER A 174 13.93 -5.01 18.61
N ARG A 175 12.98 -4.33 19.23
CA ARG A 175 11.59 -4.77 19.34
C ARG A 175 10.90 -4.68 17.99
N PHE A 176 10.03 -5.63 17.70
CA PHE A 176 9.19 -5.59 16.51
C PHE A 176 7.86 -6.29 16.79
N ASP A 177 6.76 -5.54 16.68
CA ASP A 177 5.41 -6.06 16.90
C ASP A 177 4.50 -5.68 15.73
N PHE A 178 3.93 -6.64 15.03
CA PHE A 178 2.90 -6.35 14.04
C PHE A 178 1.62 -5.82 14.70
N VAL A 179 0.92 -4.93 14.01
CA VAL A 179 -0.39 -4.42 14.42
C VAL A 179 -1.49 -5.18 13.68
N ARG A 180 -2.45 -5.71 14.44
CA ARG A 180 -3.65 -6.39 13.92
C ARG A 180 -4.47 -5.41 13.06
N PRO A 181 -5.10 -5.88 11.96
CA PRO A 181 -6.07 -5.06 11.24
C PRO A 181 -7.16 -4.49 12.16
N SER A 182 -7.52 -3.21 11.98
CA SER A 182 -8.61 -2.59 12.74
C SER A 182 -9.94 -3.27 12.43
N VAL A 183 -10.83 -3.33 13.44
CA VAL A 183 -12.21 -3.80 13.31
C VAL A 183 -13.17 -2.67 12.90
N GLU A 184 -12.66 -1.44 12.80
CA GLU A 184 -13.46 -0.31 12.34
C GLU A 184 -13.97 -0.51 10.91
N LYS A 185 -15.17 0.01 10.67
CA LYS A 185 -15.80 -0.05 9.35
C LYS A 185 -14.98 0.77 8.35
N PRO A 186 -14.57 0.19 7.21
CA PRO A 186 -13.74 0.91 6.26
C PRO A 186 -14.52 1.92 5.43
N VAL A 187 -13.84 2.94 4.92
CA VAL A 187 -14.27 3.65 3.72
C VAL A 187 -13.89 2.81 2.51
N VAL A 188 -14.87 2.41 1.70
CA VAL A 188 -14.67 1.54 0.54
C VAL A 188 -14.72 2.37 -0.74
N ILE A 189 -13.62 2.39 -1.49
CA ILE A 189 -13.49 3.13 -2.73
C ILE A 189 -13.62 2.16 -3.90
N TYR A 190 -14.62 2.35 -4.76
CA TYR A 190 -14.72 1.65 -6.05
C TYR A 190 -14.45 2.65 -7.17
N GLY A 191 -13.38 2.41 -7.93
CA GLY A 191 -13.01 3.38 -8.95
C GLY A 191 -12.09 2.90 -10.06
N THR A 192 -11.44 3.86 -10.69
CA THR A 192 -10.65 3.69 -11.92
C THR A 192 -9.15 3.52 -11.64
N SER A 193 -8.32 3.80 -12.64
CA SER A 193 -6.86 3.95 -12.50
C SER A 193 -6.46 5.04 -11.52
N ILE A 194 -7.24 6.12 -11.44
CA ILE A 194 -6.95 7.25 -10.54
C ILE A 194 -7.05 6.79 -9.07
N ALA A 195 -8.15 6.10 -8.73
CA ALA A 195 -8.33 5.47 -7.42
C ALA A 195 -7.26 4.42 -7.12
N GLN A 196 -6.90 3.61 -8.11
CA GLN A 196 -5.84 2.61 -7.96
C GLN A 196 -4.49 3.26 -7.63
N GLY A 197 -4.24 4.47 -8.13
CA GLY A 197 -3.11 5.31 -7.75
C GLY A 197 -2.26 5.80 -8.91
N ALA A 198 -2.73 5.70 -10.16
CA ALA A 198 -2.02 6.28 -11.30
C ALA A 198 -2.23 7.81 -11.34
N CYS A 199 -1.20 8.67 -11.42
CA CYS A 199 0.25 8.37 -11.49
C CYS A 199 0.99 8.88 -10.25
N ALA A 200 0.60 8.43 -9.06
CA ALA A 200 1.28 8.76 -7.82
C ALA A 200 2.76 8.31 -7.88
N SER A 201 3.65 9.19 -7.43
CA SER A 201 5.11 8.96 -7.51
C SER A 201 5.61 7.85 -6.58
N ARG A 202 4.87 7.55 -5.50
CA ARG A 202 5.12 6.49 -4.52
C ARG A 202 3.81 6.08 -3.84
N PRO A 203 3.70 4.85 -3.27
CA PRO A 203 2.45 4.34 -2.69
C PRO A 203 1.73 5.25 -1.71
N GLY A 204 2.45 5.91 -0.79
CA GLY A 204 1.84 6.80 0.19
C GLY A 204 1.22 8.06 -0.41
N MET A 205 1.49 8.38 -1.69
CA MET A 205 0.89 9.51 -2.41
C MET A 205 -0.38 9.14 -3.20
N ALA A 206 -0.78 7.87 -3.25
CA ALA A 206 -2.11 7.54 -3.74
C ALA A 206 -3.15 8.25 -2.86
N TRP A 207 -4.14 8.91 -3.47
CA TRP A 207 -5.07 9.75 -2.71
C TRP A 207 -5.85 8.95 -1.66
N THR A 208 -6.12 7.67 -1.92
CA THR A 208 -6.75 6.73 -0.97
C THR A 208 -5.88 6.48 0.26
N ASN A 209 -4.56 6.41 0.10
CA ASN A 209 -3.61 6.30 1.21
C ASN A 209 -3.44 7.62 1.96
N ILE A 210 -3.49 8.76 1.25
CA ILE A 210 -3.53 10.08 1.91
C ILE A 210 -4.80 10.21 2.75
N LEU A 211 -5.96 9.81 2.21
CA LEU A 211 -7.23 9.80 2.91
C LEU A 211 -7.17 8.90 4.15
N GLN A 212 -6.61 7.69 4.02
CA GLN A 212 -6.42 6.76 5.12
C GLN A 212 -5.66 7.41 6.28
N ARG A 213 -4.53 8.08 6.01
CA ARG A 213 -3.77 8.79 7.06
C ARG A 213 -4.51 9.97 7.66
N LYS A 214 -5.29 10.70 6.85
CA LYS A 214 -6.04 11.87 7.33
C LYS A 214 -7.23 11.49 8.21
N LEU A 215 -7.88 10.36 7.92
CA LEU A 215 -9.00 9.85 8.70
C LEU A 215 -8.54 9.03 9.91
N ASP A 216 -7.33 8.47 9.85
CA ASP A 216 -6.86 7.40 10.74
C ASP A 216 -7.86 6.22 10.83
N MET A 217 -8.52 5.93 9.71
CA MET A 217 -9.50 4.85 9.58
C MET A 217 -9.10 3.90 8.44
N PRO A 218 -9.57 2.65 8.43
CA PRO A 218 -9.35 1.75 7.30
C PRO A 218 -9.94 2.32 6.00
N VAL A 219 -9.14 2.34 4.94
CA VAL A 219 -9.60 2.65 3.58
C VAL A 219 -9.29 1.46 2.69
N VAL A 220 -10.30 0.97 1.98
CA VAL A 220 -10.18 -0.16 1.06
C VAL A 220 -10.18 0.38 -0.38
N ASN A 221 -9.04 0.24 -1.06
CA ASN A 221 -8.85 0.72 -2.42
C ASN A 221 -9.22 -0.36 -3.46
N LEU A 222 -10.42 -0.27 -4.02
CA LEU A 222 -10.89 -1.08 -5.14
C LEU A 222 -10.92 -0.27 -6.44
N GLY A 223 -9.82 0.44 -6.71
CA GLY A 223 -9.56 1.03 -8.02
C GLY A 223 -9.05 0.00 -9.02
N PHE A 224 -9.62 -0.01 -10.23
CA PHE A 224 -9.21 -0.91 -11.31
C PHE A 224 -8.96 -0.11 -12.59
N SER A 225 -7.70 -0.02 -13.00
CA SER A 225 -7.25 0.69 -14.20
C SER A 225 -8.05 0.31 -15.45
N GLY A 226 -8.77 1.29 -16.03
CA GLY A 226 -9.64 1.12 -17.20
C GLY A 226 -10.89 0.26 -16.98
N ASN A 227 -11.13 -0.19 -15.74
CA ASN A 227 -12.08 -1.24 -15.42
C ASN A 227 -13.07 -0.87 -14.29
N GLY A 228 -13.07 0.38 -13.81
CA GLY A 228 -14.12 0.91 -12.93
C GLY A 228 -15.41 1.18 -13.72
N GLN A 229 -16.15 0.14 -14.10
CA GLN A 229 -17.24 0.25 -15.09
C GLN A 229 -18.65 0.04 -14.51
N LEU A 230 -18.84 0.21 -13.20
CA LEU A 230 -20.13 0.01 -12.52
C LEU A 230 -20.70 -1.41 -12.71
N ASP A 231 -19.84 -2.43 -12.70
CA ASP A 231 -20.24 -3.81 -12.94
C ASP A 231 -21.15 -4.33 -11.81
N GLU A 232 -22.28 -4.95 -12.16
CA GLU A 232 -23.21 -5.52 -11.18
C GLU A 232 -22.54 -6.56 -10.27
N GLY A 233 -21.73 -7.45 -10.85
CA GLY A 233 -20.97 -8.45 -10.09
C GLY A 233 -20.05 -7.81 -9.04
N PHE A 234 -19.53 -6.62 -9.35
CA PHE A 234 -18.70 -5.89 -8.40
C PHE A 234 -19.53 -5.25 -7.29
N PHE A 235 -20.70 -4.69 -7.59
CA PHE A 235 -21.61 -4.20 -6.55
C PHE A 235 -22.08 -5.30 -5.59
N LYS A 236 -22.22 -6.55 -6.05
CA LYS A 236 -22.51 -7.70 -5.18
C LYS A 236 -21.39 -7.94 -4.17
N LEU A 237 -20.13 -7.85 -4.60
CA LEU A 237 -18.98 -7.92 -3.71
C LEU A 237 -18.94 -6.74 -2.73
N LEU A 238 -19.15 -5.51 -3.20
CA LEU A 238 -19.18 -4.32 -2.35
C LEU A 238 -20.24 -4.42 -1.24
N ALA A 239 -21.40 -4.99 -1.54
CA ALA A 239 -22.50 -5.16 -0.59
C ALA A 239 -22.21 -6.16 0.54
N GLU A 240 -21.16 -6.98 0.42
CA GLU A 240 -20.71 -7.88 1.49
C GLU A 240 -19.90 -7.14 2.57
N VAL A 241 -19.37 -5.95 2.25
CA VAL A 241 -18.48 -5.20 3.14
C VAL A 241 -19.31 -4.30 4.06
N ASP A 242 -19.18 -4.44 5.38
CA ASP A 242 -19.78 -3.51 6.35
C ASP A 242 -19.00 -2.19 6.38
N ALA A 243 -19.26 -1.33 5.40
CA ALA A 243 -18.54 -0.07 5.19
C ALA A 243 -19.05 1.06 6.10
N ALA A 244 -18.15 1.97 6.48
CA ALA A 244 -18.52 3.27 7.04
C ALA A 244 -19.11 4.17 5.94
N MET A 245 -18.60 4.03 4.71
CA MET A 245 -19.05 4.76 3.53
C MET A 245 -18.60 4.02 2.26
N TYR A 246 -19.42 4.07 1.21
CA TYR A 246 -18.99 3.73 -0.14
C TYR A 246 -18.72 4.98 -0.95
N VAL A 247 -17.60 5.03 -1.67
CA VAL A 247 -17.28 6.08 -2.63
C VAL A 247 -17.22 5.44 -4.02
N ILE A 248 -18.12 5.87 -4.90
CA ILE A 248 -18.22 5.36 -6.27
C ILE A 248 -17.61 6.39 -7.22
N ASP A 249 -16.34 6.18 -7.56
CA ASP A 249 -15.48 7.06 -8.35
C ASP A 249 -15.07 6.39 -9.67
N CYS A 250 -16.08 6.09 -10.49
CA CYS A 250 -15.97 5.27 -11.70
C CYS A 250 -16.14 6.07 -13.01
N MET A 251 -16.60 7.33 -12.93
CA MET A 251 -16.97 8.12 -14.10
C MET A 251 -15.87 8.25 -15.16
N PRO A 252 -14.58 8.36 -14.81
CA PRO A 252 -13.52 8.42 -15.82
C PRO A 252 -13.42 7.19 -16.75
N ASN A 253 -14.06 6.06 -16.42
CA ASN A 253 -14.14 4.87 -17.28
C ASN A 253 -15.51 4.66 -17.95
N MET A 254 -16.46 5.57 -17.72
CA MET A 254 -17.84 5.53 -18.21
C MET A 254 -18.12 6.52 -19.34
N THR A 255 -17.11 6.81 -20.16
CA THR A 255 -17.21 7.76 -21.29
C THR A 255 -17.71 7.08 -22.58
N ASN A 256 -17.94 7.87 -23.63
CA ASN A 256 -18.30 7.41 -24.99
C ASN A 256 -19.57 6.54 -25.04
N ASP A 257 -19.46 5.32 -25.56
CA ASP A 257 -20.52 4.33 -25.70
C ASP A 257 -21.06 3.85 -24.34
N ARG A 258 -20.29 4.04 -23.26
CA ARG A 258 -20.69 3.62 -21.90
C ARG A 258 -21.54 4.65 -21.17
N VAL A 259 -21.67 5.88 -21.66
CA VAL A 259 -22.48 6.92 -20.99
C VAL A 259 -23.91 6.45 -20.76
N GLY A 260 -24.53 5.83 -21.78
CA GLY A 260 -25.89 5.28 -21.66
C GLY A 260 -26.04 4.16 -20.63
N LEU A 261 -24.94 3.59 -20.14
CA LEU A 261 -24.93 2.54 -19.13
C LEU A 261 -24.84 3.09 -17.70
N ILE A 262 -24.48 4.37 -17.50
CA ILE A 262 -24.23 4.96 -16.17
C ILE A 262 -25.48 4.84 -15.30
N ARG A 263 -26.59 5.45 -15.72
CA ARG A 263 -27.84 5.46 -14.95
C ARG A 263 -28.35 4.05 -14.62
N PRO A 264 -28.57 3.15 -15.59
CA PRO A 264 -29.11 1.82 -15.27
C PRO A 264 -28.17 0.99 -14.37
N ARG A 265 -26.84 1.06 -14.59
CA ARG A 265 -25.88 0.33 -13.75
C ARG A 265 -25.79 0.91 -12.34
N LEU A 266 -25.80 2.23 -12.22
CA LEU A 266 -25.70 2.90 -10.93
C LEU A 266 -26.97 2.71 -10.09
N GLU A 267 -28.16 2.87 -10.68
CA GLU A 267 -29.43 2.60 -9.99
C GLU A 267 -29.48 1.15 -9.49
N LYS A 268 -29.08 0.18 -10.34
CA LYS A 268 -29.02 -1.24 -9.96
C LYS A 268 -28.00 -1.48 -8.86
N GLY A 269 -26.79 -0.93 -8.98
CA GLY A 269 -25.72 -1.05 -7.99
C GLY A 269 -26.10 -0.48 -6.64
N ILE A 270 -26.72 0.70 -6.61
CA ILE A 270 -27.22 1.32 -5.38
C ILE A 270 -28.31 0.46 -4.74
N ARG A 271 -29.25 -0.11 -5.51
CA ARG A 271 -30.26 -1.05 -4.97
C ARG A 271 -29.59 -2.28 -4.33
N ILE A 272 -28.55 -2.83 -4.96
CA ILE A 272 -27.78 -3.95 -4.40
C ILE A 272 -27.13 -3.54 -3.08
N LEU A 273 -26.41 -2.41 -3.02
CA LEU A 273 -25.82 -1.92 -1.77
C LEU A 273 -26.88 -1.71 -0.69
N ARG A 274 -28.01 -1.07 -1.03
CA ARG A 274 -29.11 -0.78 -0.09
C ARG A 274 -29.84 -2.01 0.41
N SER A 275 -29.80 -3.13 -0.31
CA SER A 275 -30.34 -4.40 0.16
C SER A 275 -29.58 -4.99 1.35
N LYS A 276 -28.33 -4.54 1.59
CA LYS A 276 -27.44 -5.04 2.65
C LYS A 276 -26.96 -3.96 3.62
N SER A 277 -26.85 -2.71 3.17
CA SER A 277 -26.19 -1.65 3.93
C SER A 277 -26.95 -0.32 3.92
N LYS A 278 -26.97 0.31 5.10
CA LYS A 278 -27.45 1.69 5.30
C LYS A 278 -26.33 2.73 5.21
N ALA A 279 -25.09 2.33 4.96
CA ALA A 279 -23.95 3.25 4.91
C ALA A 279 -24.15 4.35 3.86
N PRO A 280 -23.66 5.58 4.11
CA PRO A 280 -23.61 6.63 3.10
C PRO A 280 -22.94 6.16 1.81
N ILE A 281 -23.46 6.63 0.67
CA ILE A 281 -22.89 6.41 -0.65
C ILE A 281 -22.57 7.78 -1.23
N LEU A 282 -21.29 8.05 -1.49
CA LEU A 282 -20.83 9.22 -2.23
C LEU A 282 -20.64 8.82 -3.69
N LEU A 283 -21.36 9.51 -4.57
CA LEU A 283 -21.18 9.43 -6.02
C LEU A 283 -20.24 10.56 -6.43
N VAL A 284 -19.23 10.23 -7.22
CA VAL A 284 -18.22 11.19 -7.66
C VAL A 284 -18.36 11.41 -9.16
N GLU A 285 -18.43 12.68 -9.56
CA GLU A 285 -18.48 13.10 -10.95
C GLU A 285 -17.15 12.85 -11.66
N HIS A 286 -17.15 12.82 -13.00
CA HIS A 286 -15.91 12.86 -13.77
C HIS A 286 -15.15 14.15 -13.43
N ASP A 287 -13.81 14.06 -13.32
CA ASP A 287 -12.88 15.17 -13.07
C ASP A 287 -12.37 15.91 -14.33
N GLY A 288 -12.79 15.49 -15.53
CA GLY A 288 -12.34 16.01 -16.81
C GLY A 288 -10.86 15.77 -17.16
N TYR A 289 -10.13 14.92 -16.40
CA TYR A 289 -8.70 14.65 -16.56
C TYR A 289 -7.79 15.89 -16.68
N MET A 290 -8.21 17.04 -16.14
CA MET A 290 -7.56 18.36 -16.29
C MET A 290 -7.40 18.87 -17.75
N GLY A 291 -7.76 18.08 -18.76
CA GLY A 291 -7.55 18.39 -20.18
C GLY A 291 -8.82 18.73 -20.96
N PHE A 292 -9.99 18.68 -20.33
CA PHE A 292 -11.26 18.86 -21.03
C PHE A 292 -11.46 20.28 -21.60
N TYR A 293 -10.81 21.30 -21.03
CA TYR A 293 -10.77 22.65 -21.61
C TYR A 293 -9.81 22.79 -22.79
N ALA A 294 -8.82 21.90 -22.91
CA ALA A 294 -7.85 21.93 -24.00
C ALA A 294 -8.38 21.26 -25.29
N SER A 295 -9.55 20.63 -25.25
CA SER A 295 -10.14 19.95 -26.40
C SER A 295 -11.66 19.93 -26.30
N ASP A 296 -12.36 20.55 -27.26
CA ASP A 296 -13.82 20.53 -27.31
C ASP A 296 -14.40 19.11 -27.31
N LYS A 297 -13.69 18.18 -27.97
CA LYS A 297 -14.06 16.75 -27.94
C LYS A 297 -14.02 16.21 -26.51
N LYS A 298 -12.94 16.47 -25.76
CA LYS A 298 -12.82 16.07 -24.36
C LYS A 298 -13.80 16.79 -23.45
N GLY A 299 -14.07 18.07 -23.70
CA GLY A 299 -15.11 18.84 -23.02
C GLY A 299 -16.50 18.23 -23.21
N LYS A 300 -16.83 17.77 -24.41
CA LYS A 300 -18.09 17.06 -24.70
C LYS A 300 -18.14 15.70 -24.00
N GLU A 301 -17.07 14.89 -24.06
CA GLU A 301 -16.99 13.60 -23.36
C GLU A 301 -17.20 13.76 -21.84
N PHE A 302 -16.55 14.76 -21.24
CA PHE A 302 -16.69 15.11 -19.82
C PHE A 302 -18.13 15.50 -19.47
N ARG A 303 -18.71 16.51 -20.14
CA ARG A 303 -20.07 17.00 -19.85
C ARG A 303 -21.10 15.88 -19.95
N LYS A 304 -21.06 15.11 -21.04
CA LYS A 304 -21.99 14.01 -21.28
C LYS A 304 -21.93 12.91 -20.22
N THR A 305 -20.76 12.72 -19.58
CA THR A 305 -20.60 11.72 -18.52
C THR A 305 -21.20 12.17 -17.19
N ASN A 306 -21.31 13.48 -16.97
CA ASN A 306 -21.85 14.08 -15.74
C ASN A 306 -23.32 14.55 -15.86
N GLU A 307 -23.92 14.43 -17.06
CA GLU A 307 -25.36 14.65 -17.32
C GLU A 307 -26.23 13.50 -16.79
#